data_AF-A0A429P9K4-F1
#
_entry.id   AF-A0A429P9K4-F1
#
_cell.length_a   1.000
_cell.length_b   1.000
_cell.length_c   1.000
_cell.angle_alpha   90.00
_cell.angle_beta   90.00
_cell.angle_gamma   90.00
#
_symmetry.space_group_name_H-M   'P 1'
#
loop_
_entity.id
_entity.type
_entity.pdbx_description
1 polymer ?
#
loop_
_entity_poly.entity_id
_entity_poly.type
_entity_poly.pdbx_seq_one_letter_code
_entity_poly.pdbx_strand_id
1 'polypeptide(L)'
;GSGPGVMCPSYRATGEERHSTRGRARLLHEMAIGEVITGGWRSEEVREALDLCLSCKGCRSDCPVGVDMAAYKAEFLDRHYAGLRGLLRRPRSHWTMGRLPHWLDLFGRGLNAGLRLPFAARLAGVTPERTMPRVAEASFTSWFAERASDRPPALTLWPDTFTDHLSPEVGRAAVRVLEDAGLGVALPEGRVCCGLTYVSTGQLGAARRVMRRTLDVMVPSG
;
A
#
# COMPACT_ATOMS: atom_id res chain seq x y z
N GLY A 1 -20.67 -2.74 -24.57
CA GLY A 1 -19.38 -3.21 -25.12
C GLY A 1 -18.57 -3.78 -23.98
N SER A 2 -18.19 -5.06 -24.06
CA SER A 2 -17.31 -5.70 -23.09
C SER A 2 -15.90 -5.17 -23.29
N GLY A 3 -15.42 -4.32 -22.39
CA GLY A 3 -14.00 -3.97 -22.33
C GLY A 3 -13.13 -5.23 -22.20
N PRO A 4 -11.84 -5.17 -22.56
CA PRO A 4 -10.93 -6.30 -22.42
C PRO A 4 -10.90 -6.70 -20.94
N GLY A 5 -11.52 -7.83 -20.59
CA GLY A 5 -11.63 -8.27 -19.21
C GLY A 5 -10.26 -8.40 -18.57
N VAL A 6 -10.03 -7.67 -17.49
CA VAL A 6 -8.82 -7.71 -16.69
C VAL A 6 -8.75 -9.06 -16.00
N MET A 7 -8.03 -9.97 -16.63
CA MET A 7 -7.66 -11.25 -16.03
C MET A 7 -6.64 -11.05 -14.90
N CYS A 8 -6.81 -11.77 -13.79
CA CYS A 8 -5.85 -11.71 -12.68
C CYS A 8 -4.43 -12.03 -13.17
N PRO A 9 -3.43 -11.17 -12.91
CA PRO A 9 -2.05 -11.44 -13.28
C PRO A 9 -1.51 -12.74 -12.69
N SER A 10 -1.91 -13.08 -11.46
CA SER A 10 -1.56 -14.35 -10.82
C SER A 10 -2.11 -15.56 -11.57
N TYR A 11 -3.36 -15.51 -12.04
CA TYR A 11 -3.93 -16.59 -12.84
C TYR A 11 -3.23 -16.73 -14.19
N ARG A 12 -2.90 -15.61 -14.84
CA ARG A 12 -2.14 -15.62 -16.10
C ARG A 12 -0.76 -16.27 -15.94
N ALA A 13 -0.15 -16.13 -14.76
CA ALA A 13 1.16 -16.69 -14.46
C ALA A 13 1.09 -18.18 -14.05
N THR A 14 0.08 -18.58 -13.27
CA THR A 14 0.01 -19.94 -12.70
C THR A 14 -0.88 -20.90 -13.49
N GLY A 15 -1.89 -20.40 -14.22
CA GLY A 15 -2.95 -21.22 -14.83
C GLY A 15 -3.94 -21.85 -13.83
N GLU A 16 -3.71 -21.69 -12.54
CA GLU A 16 -4.51 -22.33 -11.49
C GLU A 16 -5.75 -21.51 -11.12
N GLU A 17 -6.94 -22.13 -11.20
CA GLU A 17 -8.22 -21.46 -10.97
C GLU A 17 -8.31 -20.73 -9.62
N ARG A 18 -7.69 -21.25 -8.55
CA ARG A 18 -7.66 -20.60 -7.23
C ARG A 18 -7.04 -19.20 -7.23
N HIS A 19 -6.26 -18.86 -8.24
CA HIS A 19 -5.63 -17.55 -8.42
C HIS A 19 -6.38 -16.64 -9.40
N SER A 20 -7.55 -17.06 -9.90
CA SER A 20 -8.49 -16.23 -10.67
C SER A 20 -9.37 -15.41 -9.71
N THR A 21 -10.03 -14.35 -10.21
CA THR A 21 -11.01 -13.59 -9.43
C THR A 21 -12.16 -14.48 -8.96
N ARG A 22 -12.65 -15.35 -9.86
CA ARG A 22 -13.75 -16.28 -9.60
C ARG A 22 -13.35 -17.33 -8.56
N GLY A 23 -12.16 -17.92 -8.69
CA GLY A 23 -11.65 -18.91 -7.74
C GLY A 23 -11.47 -18.33 -6.34
N ARG A 24 -10.91 -17.12 -6.22
CA ARG A 24 -10.81 -16.41 -4.93
C ARG A 24 -12.17 -16.11 -4.32
N ALA A 25 -13.12 -15.65 -5.12
CA ALA A 25 -14.49 -15.41 -4.67
C ALA A 25 -15.13 -16.70 -4.14
N ARG A 26 -14.94 -17.83 -4.86
CA ARG A 26 -15.45 -19.14 -4.44
C ARG A 26 -14.81 -19.58 -3.12
N LEU A 27 -13.50 -19.48 -2.95
CA LEU A 27 -12.81 -19.85 -1.71
C LEU A 27 -13.26 -18.99 -0.51
N LEU A 28 -13.39 -17.67 -0.70
CA LEU A 28 -13.91 -16.78 0.34
C LEU A 28 -15.36 -17.10 0.70
N HIS A 29 -16.18 -17.46 -0.28
CA HIS A 29 -17.56 -17.86 -0.06
C HIS A 29 -17.65 -19.19 0.70
N GLU A 30 -16.87 -20.20 0.31
CA GLU A 30 -16.82 -21.49 1.02
C GLU A 30 -16.31 -21.34 2.46
N MET A 31 -15.37 -20.44 2.69
CA MET A 31 -14.92 -20.07 4.03
C MET A 31 -16.03 -19.40 4.86
N ALA A 32 -16.87 -18.58 4.23
CA ALA A 32 -17.95 -17.89 4.90
C ALA A 32 -19.13 -18.82 5.23
N ILE A 33 -19.42 -19.79 4.36
CA ILE A 33 -20.41 -20.85 4.60
C ILE A 33 -19.91 -21.82 5.67
N GLY A 34 -18.64 -22.24 5.58
CA GLY A 34 -18.01 -23.14 6.56
C GLY A 34 -18.32 -24.63 6.36
N GLU A 35 -18.92 -25.03 5.24
CA GLU A 35 -19.22 -26.44 4.93
C GLU A 35 -17.97 -27.20 4.46
N VAL A 36 -17.26 -26.66 3.45
CA VAL A 36 -16.04 -27.27 2.91
C VAL A 36 -14.80 -26.69 3.60
N ILE A 37 -14.71 -25.36 3.71
CA ILE A 37 -13.60 -24.69 4.37
C ILE A 37 -14.00 -24.38 5.82
N THR A 38 -13.73 -25.33 6.71
CA THR A 38 -14.11 -25.26 8.13
C THR A 38 -13.18 -24.40 8.97
N GLY A 39 -11.99 -24.07 8.47
CA GLY A 39 -11.00 -23.24 9.17
C GLY A 39 -11.42 -21.77 9.33
N GLY A 40 -12.49 -21.33 8.65
CA GLY A 40 -12.96 -19.94 8.65
C GLY A 40 -11.83 -18.95 8.38
N TRP A 41 -11.73 -17.90 9.19
CA TRP A 41 -10.65 -16.90 9.09
C TRP A 41 -9.23 -17.47 9.26
N ARG A 42 -9.07 -18.70 9.76
CA ARG A 42 -7.77 -19.36 9.90
C ARG A 42 -7.44 -20.32 8.75
N SER A 43 -8.28 -20.41 7.72
CA SER A 43 -8.04 -21.25 6.54
C SER A 43 -6.73 -20.89 5.86
N GLU A 44 -5.92 -21.91 5.59
CA GLU A 44 -4.66 -21.78 4.87
C GLU A 44 -4.91 -21.72 3.35
N GLU A 45 -5.92 -22.44 2.87
CA GLU A 45 -6.33 -22.49 1.47
C GLU A 45 -6.74 -21.10 0.95
N VAL A 46 -7.51 -20.36 1.76
CA VAL A 46 -7.88 -18.97 1.44
C VAL A 46 -6.66 -18.06 1.53
N ARG A 47 -5.80 -18.24 2.55
CA ARG A 47 -4.58 -17.46 2.72
C ARG A 47 -3.67 -17.59 1.50
N GLU A 48 -3.41 -18.80 1.03
CA GLU A 48 -2.57 -19.08 -0.14
C GLU A 48 -3.15 -18.47 -1.42
N ALA A 49 -4.46 -18.59 -1.64
CA ALA A 49 -5.10 -18.01 -2.81
C ALA A 49 -4.99 -16.47 -2.84
N LEU A 50 -5.10 -15.84 -1.68
CA LEU A 50 -4.98 -14.39 -1.50
C LEU A 50 -3.54 -13.89 -1.46
N ASP A 51 -2.56 -14.73 -1.15
CA ASP A 51 -1.15 -14.36 -1.06
C ASP A 51 -0.66 -13.74 -2.39
N LEU A 52 -0.95 -14.42 -3.51
CA LEU A 52 -0.63 -13.95 -4.87
C LEU A 52 -1.55 -12.85 -5.41
N CYS A 53 -2.54 -12.39 -4.64
CA CYS A 53 -3.37 -11.25 -5.05
C CYS A 53 -2.58 -9.94 -4.88
N LEU A 54 -2.32 -9.25 -6.00
CA LEU A 54 -1.59 -7.98 -6.01
C LEU A 54 -2.39 -6.79 -5.48
N SER A 55 -3.67 -6.98 -5.14
CA SER A 55 -4.58 -5.90 -4.74
C SER A 55 -4.67 -4.77 -5.78
N CYS A 56 -4.50 -5.10 -7.07
CA CYS A 56 -4.49 -4.12 -8.18
C CYS A 56 -5.87 -3.50 -8.49
N LYS A 57 -6.95 -4.02 -7.87
CA LYS A 57 -8.34 -3.58 -8.05
C LYS A 57 -8.91 -3.73 -9.47
N GLY A 58 -8.23 -4.42 -10.39
CA GLY A 58 -8.78 -4.72 -11.72
C GLY A 58 -10.14 -5.46 -11.65
N CYS A 59 -10.26 -6.40 -10.72
CA CYS A 59 -11.53 -7.09 -10.44
C CYS A 59 -12.68 -6.16 -10.02
N ARG A 60 -12.39 -5.03 -9.38
CA ARG A 60 -13.41 -4.06 -8.95
C ARG A 60 -13.86 -3.17 -10.10
N SER A 61 -12.92 -2.74 -10.94
CA SER A 61 -13.22 -1.90 -12.11
C SER A 61 -14.08 -2.62 -13.12
N ASP A 62 -13.85 -3.92 -13.34
CA ASP A 62 -14.51 -4.70 -14.38
C ASP A 62 -15.78 -5.43 -13.92
N CYS A 63 -16.00 -5.54 -12.60
CA CYS A 63 -17.11 -6.31 -12.06
C CYS A 63 -18.38 -5.44 -11.97
N PRO A 64 -19.48 -5.80 -12.65
CA PRO A 64 -20.73 -5.03 -12.60
C PRO A 64 -21.39 -5.01 -11.22
N VAL A 65 -21.06 -5.96 -10.35
CA VAL A 65 -21.58 -6.04 -8.97
C VAL A 65 -20.57 -5.56 -7.92
N GLY A 66 -19.43 -4.99 -8.35
CA GLY A 66 -18.50 -4.28 -7.46
C GLY A 66 -17.64 -5.17 -6.55
N VAL A 67 -17.29 -6.39 -6.98
CA VAL A 67 -16.39 -7.28 -6.22
C VAL A 67 -15.03 -6.60 -5.96
N ASP A 68 -14.61 -6.50 -4.70
CA ASP A 68 -13.33 -5.91 -4.31
C ASP A 68 -12.44 -6.93 -3.59
N MET A 69 -11.65 -7.69 -4.36
CA MET A 69 -10.68 -8.65 -3.82
C MET A 69 -9.58 -7.99 -2.98
N ALA A 70 -9.27 -6.71 -3.23
CA ALA A 70 -8.28 -6.01 -2.43
C ALA A 70 -8.82 -5.74 -1.02
N ALA A 71 -10.08 -5.31 -0.93
CA ALA A 71 -10.76 -5.13 0.35
C ALA A 71 -10.94 -6.47 1.09
N TYR A 72 -11.39 -7.52 0.39
CA TYR A 72 -11.55 -8.85 0.99
C TYR A 72 -10.23 -9.44 1.48
N LYS A 73 -9.14 -9.25 0.72
CA LYS A 73 -7.79 -9.63 1.18
C LYS A 73 -7.41 -8.90 2.46
N ALA A 74 -7.61 -7.59 2.50
CA ALA A 74 -7.24 -6.79 3.66
C ALA A 74 -8.01 -7.21 4.92
N GLU A 75 -9.33 -7.43 4.80
CA GLU A 75 -10.17 -7.92 5.89
C GLU A 75 -9.78 -9.33 6.33
N PHE A 76 -9.60 -10.25 5.38
CA PHE A 76 -9.18 -11.62 5.68
C PHE A 76 -7.86 -11.63 6.45
N LEU A 77 -6.84 -10.89 5.99
CA LEU A 77 -5.54 -10.84 6.65
C LEU A 77 -5.60 -10.21 8.05
N ASP A 78 -6.48 -9.21 8.26
CA ASP A 78 -6.70 -8.60 9.57
C ASP A 78 -7.28 -9.61 10.57
N ARG A 79 -8.29 -10.39 10.16
CA ARG A 79 -8.90 -11.44 10.97
C ARG A 79 -7.99 -12.67 11.15
N HIS A 80 -7.32 -13.11 10.09
CA HIS A 80 -6.46 -14.30 10.07
C HIS A 80 -5.29 -14.17 11.04
N TYR A 81 -4.70 -12.96 11.13
CA TYR A 81 -3.58 -12.67 12.03
C TYR A 81 -4.01 -11.97 13.32
N ALA A 82 -5.30 -11.99 13.69
CA ALA A 82 -5.76 -11.42 14.94
C ALA A 82 -5.32 -12.23 16.17
N GLY A 83 -5.11 -11.54 17.28
CA GLY A 83 -4.68 -12.12 18.56
C GLY A 83 -3.20 -12.56 18.59
N LEU A 84 -2.75 -13.04 19.75
CA LEU A 84 -1.34 -13.34 19.99
C LEU A 84 -0.78 -14.42 19.04
N ARG A 85 -1.53 -15.50 18.81
CA ARG A 85 -1.11 -16.58 17.90
C ARG A 85 -1.03 -16.12 16.44
N GLY A 86 -1.96 -15.27 15.99
CA GLY A 86 -1.93 -14.69 14.66
C GLY A 86 -0.74 -13.74 14.48
N LEU A 87 -0.45 -12.92 15.48
CA LEU A 87 0.70 -12.02 15.48
C LEU A 87 2.04 -12.77 15.30
N LEU A 88 2.19 -13.93 15.96
CA LEU A 88 3.39 -14.77 15.88
C LEU A 88 3.54 -15.48 14.53
N ARG A 89 2.43 -15.79 13.84
CA ARG A 89 2.45 -16.44 12.51
C ARG A 89 2.55 -15.46 11.35
N ARG A 90 2.39 -14.15 11.62
CA ARG A 90 2.39 -13.12 10.58
C ARG A 90 3.76 -13.05 9.88
N PRO A 91 3.81 -13.10 8.53
CA PRO A 91 5.05 -13.03 7.79
C PRO A 91 5.86 -11.77 8.12
N ARG A 92 7.19 -11.91 8.15
CA ARG A 92 8.12 -10.79 8.40
C ARG A 92 7.92 -9.63 7.42
N SER A 93 7.61 -9.95 6.16
CA SER A 93 7.32 -8.98 5.10
C SER A 93 6.14 -8.06 5.45
N HIS A 94 5.14 -8.54 6.18
CA HIS A 94 4.01 -7.71 6.58
C HIS A 94 4.43 -6.63 7.57
N TRP A 95 5.41 -6.92 8.43
CA TRP A 95 5.93 -5.95 9.40
C TRP A 95 6.87 -4.94 8.75
N THR A 96 7.79 -5.42 7.92
CA THR A 96 8.78 -4.56 7.25
C THR A 96 8.11 -3.66 6.24
N MET A 97 7.26 -4.21 5.36
CA MET A 97 6.54 -3.44 4.34
C MET A 97 5.39 -2.66 4.91
N GLY A 98 4.62 -3.22 5.85
CA GLY A 98 3.51 -2.50 6.48
C GLY A 98 3.96 -1.23 7.18
N ARG A 99 5.10 -1.28 7.88
CA ARG A 99 5.72 -0.12 8.54
C ARG A 99 6.73 0.64 7.68
N LEU A 100 6.82 0.35 6.38
CA LEU A 100 7.72 1.05 5.47
C LEU A 100 7.61 2.58 5.57
N PRO A 101 6.40 3.19 5.68
CA PRO A 101 6.31 4.63 5.85
C PRO A 101 7.02 5.15 7.10
N HIS A 102 6.93 4.42 8.22
CA HIS A 102 7.62 4.77 9.45
C HIS A 102 9.15 4.68 9.31
N TRP A 103 9.65 3.68 8.59
CA TRP A 103 11.09 3.52 8.36
C TRP A 103 11.66 4.59 7.44
N LEU A 104 10.95 4.93 6.36
CA LEU A 104 11.32 6.02 5.46
C LEU A 104 11.38 7.36 6.21
N ASP A 105 10.36 7.60 7.03
CA ASP A 105 10.25 8.80 7.86
C ASP A 105 11.32 8.94 8.94
N LEU A 106 11.82 7.83 9.48
CA LEU A 106 12.80 7.80 10.56
C LEU A 106 14.23 7.85 10.05
N PHE A 107 14.52 7.12 8.98
CA PHE A 107 15.89 6.90 8.51
C PHE A 107 16.22 7.60 7.19
N GLY A 108 15.21 7.98 6.40
CA GLY A 108 15.38 8.60 5.09
C GLY A 108 16.40 7.86 4.23
N ARG A 109 17.33 8.59 3.62
CA ARG A 109 18.42 8.04 2.80
C ARG A 109 19.32 7.03 3.53
N GLY A 110 19.36 7.04 4.86
CA GLY A 110 20.12 6.09 5.67
C GLY A 110 19.71 4.64 5.43
N LEU A 111 18.47 4.39 5.02
CA LEU A 111 18.00 3.06 4.62
C LEU A 111 18.81 2.48 3.45
N ASN A 112 19.32 3.31 2.53
CA ASN A 112 20.09 2.83 1.40
C ASN A 112 21.35 2.07 1.82
N ALA A 113 21.99 2.45 2.94
CA ALA A 113 23.16 1.75 3.45
C ALA A 113 22.79 0.35 3.96
N GLY A 114 21.68 0.25 4.72
CA GLY A 114 21.19 -1.04 5.23
C GLY A 114 20.72 -1.97 4.12
N LEU A 115 20.06 -1.43 3.09
CA LEU A 115 19.54 -2.19 1.95
C LEU A 115 20.64 -2.77 1.03
N ARG A 116 21.89 -2.28 1.13
CA ARG A 116 23.05 -2.83 0.41
C ARG A 116 23.60 -4.12 1.04
N LEU A 117 23.23 -4.43 2.28
CA LEU A 117 23.69 -5.65 2.94
C LEU A 117 23.08 -6.89 2.27
N PRO A 118 23.87 -7.94 1.97
CA PRO A 118 23.42 -9.08 1.16
C PRO A 118 22.28 -9.88 1.80
N PHE A 119 22.09 -9.76 3.11
CA PHE A 119 21.03 -10.43 3.86
C PHE A 119 19.82 -9.54 4.17
N ALA A 120 19.87 -8.24 3.86
CA ALA A 120 18.82 -7.28 4.24
C ALA A 120 17.45 -7.66 3.67
N ALA A 121 17.39 -8.03 2.39
CA ALA A 121 16.15 -8.46 1.73
C ALA A 121 15.55 -9.70 2.45
N ARG A 122 16.37 -10.71 2.74
CA ARG A 122 15.94 -11.94 3.43
C ARG A 122 15.45 -11.64 4.85
N LEU A 123 16.14 -10.78 5.61
CA LEU A 123 15.70 -10.35 6.93
C LEU A 123 14.39 -9.55 6.88
N ALA A 124 14.18 -8.79 5.80
CA ALA A 124 12.95 -8.07 5.55
C ALA A 124 11.81 -8.98 5.06
N GLY A 125 12.06 -10.26 4.79
CA GLY A 125 11.07 -11.20 4.23
C GLY A 125 10.80 -10.99 2.75
N VAL A 126 11.77 -10.46 2.00
CA VAL A 126 11.67 -10.14 0.57
C VAL A 126 12.66 -11.00 -0.21
N THR A 127 12.31 -11.37 -1.44
CA THR A 127 13.24 -12.08 -2.33
C THR A 127 14.45 -11.19 -2.67
N PRO A 128 15.69 -11.70 -2.58
CA PRO A 128 16.89 -10.96 -2.99
C PRO A 128 17.02 -10.81 -4.51
N GLU A 129 16.20 -11.50 -5.29
CA GLU A 129 16.20 -11.45 -6.76
C GLU A 129 15.63 -10.13 -7.31
N ARG A 130 15.06 -9.29 -6.45
CA ARG A 130 14.49 -8.00 -6.81
C ARG A 130 15.37 -6.86 -6.32
N THR A 131 15.58 -5.88 -7.19
CA THR A 131 16.25 -4.64 -6.83
C THR A 131 15.38 -3.86 -5.83
N MET A 132 15.96 -3.50 -4.69
CA MET A 132 15.27 -2.67 -3.70
C MET A 132 15.15 -1.23 -4.21
N PRO A 133 14.03 -0.53 -3.94
CA PRO A 133 13.90 0.87 -4.32
C PRO A 133 14.95 1.70 -3.58
N ARG A 134 15.51 2.69 -4.29
CA ARG A 134 16.46 3.64 -3.71
C ARG A 134 15.68 4.76 -3.04
N VAL A 135 15.98 5.03 -1.77
CA VAL A 135 15.48 6.23 -1.09
C VAL A 135 16.23 7.45 -1.64
N ALA A 136 15.51 8.52 -1.95
CA ALA A 136 16.09 9.74 -2.47
C ALA A 136 17.04 10.42 -1.47
N GLU A 137 18.01 11.18 -1.98
CA GLU A 137 18.99 11.88 -1.15
C GLU A 137 18.40 13.05 -0.35
N ALA A 138 17.38 13.69 -0.93
CA ALA A 138 16.53 14.72 -0.34
C ALA A 138 15.08 14.33 -0.60
N SER A 139 14.22 14.45 0.42
CA SER A 139 12.79 14.19 0.27
C SER A 139 12.13 15.32 -0.53
N PHE A 140 10.94 15.08 -1.06
CA PHE A 140 10.17 16.12 -1.71
C PHE A 140 9.84 17.26 -0.73
N THR A 141 9.44 16.92 0.48
CA THR A 141 9.13 17.87 1.56
C THR A 141 10.32 18.73 1.96
N SER A 142 11.52 18.15 2.08
CA SER A 142 12.73 18.92 2.40
C SER A 142 13.11 19.86 1.26
N TRP A 143 13.03 19.38 0.02
CA TRP A 143 13.25 20.21 -1.17
C TRP A 143 12.23 21.35 -1.29
N PHE A 144 10.96 21.08 -0.96
CA PHE A 144 9.91 22.09 -1.04
C PHE A 144 10.11 23.20 -0.01
N ALA A 145 10.53 22.84 1.21
CA ALA A 145 10.78 23.80 2.28
C ALA A 145 11.91 24.81 1.98
N GLU A 146 12.87 24.44 1.13
CA GLU A 146 13.97 25.31 0.71
C GLU A 146 13.58 26.29 -0.42
N ARG A 147 12.39 26.16 -0.99
CA ARG A 147 11.93 27.02 -2.08
C ARG A 147 11.30 28.30 -1.56
N ALA A 148 11.62 29.40 -2.24
CA ALA A 148 10.80 30.60 -2.21
C ALA A 148 9.72 30.51 -3.30
N SER A 149 8.47 30.75 -2.95
CA SER A 149 7.36 31.02 -3.89
C SER A 149 6.82 32.40 -3.56
N ASP A 150 6.70 33.24 -4.58
CA ASP A 150 6.07 34.55 -4.53
C ASP A 150 4.53 34.48 -4.70
N ARG A 151 4.02 33.30 -5.05
CA ARG A 151 2.59 33.07 -5.26
C ARG A 151 1.87 32.75 -3.94
N PRO A 152 0.72 33.38 -3.65
CA PRO A 152 -0.11 32.99 -2.52
C PRO A 152 -0.64 31.56 -2.73
N PRO A 153 -0.69 30.73 -1.67
CA PRO A 153 -1.14 29.35 -1.78
C PRO A 153 -2.61 29.28 -2.21
N ALA A 154 -2.87 28.61 -3.33
CA ALA A 154 -4.20 28.39 -3.91
C ALA A 154 -4.66 26.94 -3.76
N LEU A 155 -3.73 25.99 -3.59
CA LEU A 155 -4.00 24.58 -3.40
C LEU A 155 -3.02 23.94 -2.43
N THR A 156 -3.44 22.85 -1.79
CA THR A 156 -2.58 22.00 -0.99
C THR A 156 -2.23 20.74 -1.77
N LEU A 157 -0.94 20.54 -2.06
CA LEU A 157 -0.43 19.32 -2.67
C LEU A 157 -0.09 18.33 -1.55
N TRP A 158 -0.73 17.16 -1.56
CA TRP A 158 -0.42 16.06 -0.64
C TRP A 158 0.66 15.15 -1.25
N PRO A 159 1.91 15.18 -0.76
CA PRO A 159 2.91 14.17 -1.10
C PRO A 159 2.66 12.91 -0.26
N ASP A 160 2.29 11.80 -0.91
CA ASP A 160 2.30 10.51 -0.23
C ASP A 160 3.74 10.11 0.13
N THR A 161 3.89 9.17 1.07
CA THR A 161 5.20 8.70 1.56
C THR A 161 6.14 8.20 0.46
N PHE A 162 5.62 7.54 -0.58
CA PHE A 162 6.44 7.05 -1.69
C PHE A 162 6.89 8.19 -2.59
N THR A 163 5.99 9.12 -2.91
CA THR A 163 6.33 10.35 -3.63
C THR A 163 7.34 11.18 -2.84
N ASP A 164 7.23 11.23 -1.51
CA ASP A 164 8.14 12.03 -0.68
C ASP A 164 9.57 11.46 -0.63
N HIS A 165 9.69 10.14 -0.42
CA HIS A 165 10.98 9.51 -0.13
C HIS A 165 11.58 8.71 -1.29
N LEU A 166 10.78 8.18 -2.21
CA LEU A 166 11.28 7.30 -3.28
C LEU A 166 11.29 7.98 -4.66
N SER A 167 10.28 8.80 -4.94
CA SER A 167 10.11 9.48 -6.24
C SER A 167 9.81 10.98 -6.12
N PRO A 168 10.65 11.76 -5.41
CA PRO A 168 10.41 13.19 -5.22
C PRO A 168 10.41 13.99 -6.52
N GLU A 169 11.03 13.49 -7.60
CA GLU A 169 10.95 14.07 -8.92
C GLU A 169 9.52 14.20 -9.46
N VAL A 170 8.62 13.28 -9.09
CA VAL A 170 7.21 13.34 -9.48
C VAL A 170 6.52 14.50 -8.76
N GLY A 171 6.74 14.65 -7.46
CA GLY A 171 6.24 15.79 -6.69
C GLY A 171 6.79 17.12 -7.20
N ARG A 172 8.09 17.19 -7.50
CA ARG A 172 8.74 18.38 -8.09
C ARG A 172 8.16 18.75 -9.46
N ALA A 173 7.84 17.75 -10.28
CA ALA A 173 7.19 17.99 -11.57
C ALA A 173 5.77 18.53 -11.38
N ALA A 174 5.00 17.97 -10.43
CA ALA A 174 3.67 18.46 -10.11
C ALA A 174 3.67 19.92 -9.66
N VAL A 175 4.59 20.31 -8.76
CA VAL A 175 4.74 21.71 -8.33
C VAL A 175 5.01 22.64 -9.51
N ARG A 176 5.98 22.29 -10.37
CA ARG A 176 6.31 23.10 -11.55
C ARG A 176 5.12 23.28 -12.49
N VAL A 177 4.41 22.20 -12.82
CA VAL A 177 3.23 22.26 -13.70
C VAL A 177 2.13 23.15 -13.10
N LEU A 178 1.91 23.07 -11.79
CA LEU A 178 0.88 23.87 -11.11
C LEU A 178 1.26 25.36 -11.05
N GLU A 179 2.51 25.66 -10.74
CA GLU A 179 3.00 27.05 -10.70
C GLU A 179 3.08 27.68 -12.09
N ASP A 180 3.45 26.91 -13.12
CA ASP A 180 3.42 27.34 -14.53
C ASP A 180 1.98 27.63 -14.99
N ALA A 181 1.00 26.90 -14.43
CA ALA A 181 -0.42 27.19 -14.59
C ALA A 181 -0.93 28.38 -13.74
N GLY A 182 -0.04 29.05 -13.00
CA GLY A 182 -0.35 30.22 -12.19
C GLY A 182 -0.87 29.92 -10.78
N LEU A 183 -0.87 28.66 -10.34
CA LEU A 183 -1.40 28.25 -9.04
C LEU A 183 -0.28 28.22 -7.98
N GLY A 184 -0.47 28.90 -6.85
CA GLY A 184 0.42 28.77 -5.71
C GLY A 184 0.18 27.44 -4.98
N VAL A 185 1.26 26.75 -4.63
CA VAL A 185 1.21 25.43 -3.98
C VAL A 185 1.60 25.57 -2.51
N ALA A 186 0.82 24.96 -1.63
CA ALA A 186 1.19 24.70 -0.23
C ALA A 186 1.31 23.19 0.02
N LEU A 187 2.03 22.83 1.08
CA LEU A 187 2.02 21.47 1.62
C LEU A 187 1.23 21.45 2.94
N PRO A 188 0.71 20.28 3.36
CA PRO A 188 0.10 20.14 4.68
C PRO A 188 1.12 20.44 5.79
N GLU A 189 0.67 21.08 6.88
CA GLU A 189 1.50 21.46 8.04
C GLU A 189 2.00 20.28 8.88
N GLY A 190 1.72 19.05 8.45
CA GLY A 190 2.09 17.83 9.15
C GLY A 190 2.31 16.65 8.21
N ARG A 191 2.77 15.54 8.80
CA ARG A 191 3.05 14.31 8.05
C ARG A 191 1.78 13.56 7.69
N VAL A 192 1.59 13.35 6.39
CA VAL A 192 0.43 12.71 5.80
C VAL A 192 0.82 11.37 5.15
N CYS A 193 -0.04 10.35 5.26
CA CYS A 193 0.19 9.05 4.64
C CYS A 193 -1.15 8.38 4.29
N CYS A 194 -1.22 7.78 3.11
CA CYS A 194 -2.44 7.13 2.63
C CYS A 194 -2.74 5.81 3.35
N GLY A 195 -1.82 5.29 4.18
CA GLY A 195 -1.99 4.04 4.90
C GLY A 195 -1.95 2.77 4.04
N LEU A 196 -1.61 2.89 2.75
CA LEU A 196 -1.67 1.80 1.76
C LEU A 196 -0.91 0.54 2.20
N THR A 197 0.29 0.69 2.75
CA THR A 197 1.13 -0.43 3.21
C THR A 197 0.50 -1.21 4.36
N TYR A 198 -0.23 -0.54 5.23
CA TYR A 198 -0.97 -1.18 6.32
C TYR A 198 -2.21 -1.91 5.79
N VAL A 199 -2.93 -1.32 4.84
CA VAL A 199 -4.10 -1.97 4.22
C VAL A 199 -3.70 -3.22 3.45
N SER A 200 -2.68 -3.14 2.59
CA SER A 200 -2.27 -4.26 1.73
C SER A 200 -1.76 -5.47 2.52
N THR A 201 -1.30 -5.25 3.76
CA THR A 201 -0.83 -6.28 4.68
C THR A 201 -1.88 -6.67 5.73
N GLY A 202 -3.11 -6.15 5.65
CA GLY A 202 -4.19 -6.46 6.60
C GLY A 202 -3.89 -6.02 8.03
N GLN A 203 -3.35 -4.81 8.21
CA GLN A 203 -3.14 -4.16 9.51
C GLN A 203 -4.15 -3.01 9.64
N LEU A 204 -5.45 -3.33 9.60
CA LEU A 204 -6.50 -2.32 9.40
C LEU A 204 -6.63 -1.36 10.58
N GLY A 205 -6.37 -1.83 11.80
CA GLY A 205 -6.30 -0.95 12.98
C GLY A 205 -5.21 0.13 12.86
N ALA A 206 -4.03 -0.24 12.33
CA ALA A 206 -2.94 0.71 12.10
C ALA A 206 -3.26 1.64 10.91
N ALA A 207 -3.80 1.09 9.82
CA ALA A 207 -4.25 1.88 8.67
C ALA A 207 -5.25 2.96 9.10
N ARG A 208 -6.27 2.60 9.90
CA ARG A 208 -7.28 3.53 10.41
C ARG A 208 -6.68 4.67 11.23
N ARG A 209 -5.69 4.39 12.10
CA ARG A 209 -5.01 5.43 12.88
C ARG A 209 -4.24 6.40 11.98
N VAL A 210 -3.49 5.88 11.01
CA VAL A 210 -2.69 6.71 10.07
C VAL A 210 -3.59 7.56 9.18
N MET A 211 -4.68 6.98 8.67
CA MET A 211 -5.65 7.68 7.83
C MET A 211 -6.39 8.76 8.63
N ARG A 212 -6.81 8.49 9.87
CA ARG A 212 -7.43 9.50 10.75
C ARG A 212 -6.49 10.68 11.00
N ARG A 213 -5.24 10.41 11.39
CA ARG A 213 -4.22 11.46 11.56
C ARG A 213 -4.05 12.29 10.29
N THR A 214 -4.08 11.66 9.13
CA THR A 214 -3.98 12.36 7.85
C THR A 214 -5.20 13.25 7.60
N LEU A 215 -6.41 12.78 7.92
CA LEU A 215 -7.62 13.62 7.86
C LEU A 215 -7.53 14.80 8.83
N ASP A 216 -7.05 14.59 10.05
CA ASP A 216 -6.88 15.66 11.05
C ASP A 216 -5.91 16.75 10.57
N VAL A 217 -4.93 16.40 9.73
CA VAL A 217 -3.98 17.35 9.10
C VAL A 217 -4.55 18.02 7.84
N MET A 218 -5.38 17.31 7.09
CA MET A 218 -5.89 17.79 5.78
C MET A 218 -7.20 18.56 5.88
N VAL A 219 -7.99 18.36 6.94
CA VAL A 219 -9.20 19.15 7.20
C VAL A 219 -8.76 20.51 7.72
N PRO A 220 -9.16 21.63 7.09
CA PRO A 220 -8.75 22.96 7.54
C PRO A 220 -9.16 23.18 8.99
N SER A 221 -8.24 23.71 9.79
CA SER A 221 -8.52 24.20 11.14
C SER A 221 -9.26 25.55 11.08
N GLY A 222 -10.48 25.56 10.52
CA GLY A 222 -11.33 26.76 10.46
C GLY A 222 -10.97 27.77 9.39
#